data_AF-A0A378ASY2-F1
#
_entry.id   AF-A0A378ASY2-F1
#
_cell.length_a   1.000
_cell.length_b   1.000
_cell.length_c   1.000
_cell.angle_alpha   90.00
_cell.angle_beta   90.00
_cell.angle_gamma   90.00
#
_symmetry.space_group_name_H-M   'P 1'
#
loop_
_entity.id
_entity.type
_entity.pdbx_description
1 polymer ?
#
loop_
_entity_poly.entity_id
_entity_poly.type
_entity_poly.pdbx_seq_one_letter_code
_entity_poly.pdbx_strand_id
1 'polypeptide(L)' 'MVRGARRFPEYVRALLARLGDRLDLRLNAPVQQVERHPAGVILRLASGEAHFDQVIFACHSAQALAMLAAPHRRRA' A
#
# COMPACT_ATOMS: atom_id res chain seq x y z
N MET A 1 29.14 -0.29 -10.96
CA MET A 1 27.88 -1.07 -10.90
C MET A 1 26.79 -0.19 -10.29
N VAL A 2 26.18 0.70 -11.09
CA VAL A 2 25.05 1.55 -10.68
C VAL A 2 23.81 0.92 -11.31
N ARG A 3 22.97 0.24 -10.53
CA ARG A 3 21.66 -0.20 -11.05
C ARG A 3 20.84 1.05 -11.35
N GLY A 4 20.47 1.24 -12.61
CA GLY A 4 19.82 2.45 -13.11
C GLY A 4 18.62 2.86 -12.24
N ALA A 5 18.63 4.10 -11.79
CA ALA A 5 17.46 4.74 -11.23
C ALA A 5 16.38 4.73 -12.33
N ARG A 6 15.31 3.95 -12.14
CA ARG A 6 14.15 4.03 -13.02
C ARG A 6 13.61 5.45 -12.94
N ARG A 7 13.58 6.14 -14.08
CA ARG A 7 13.11 7.52 -14.18
C ARG A 7 11.61 7.53 -13.83
N PHE A 8 11.26 8.17 -12.73
CA PHE A 8 9.86 8.42 -12.38
C PHE A 8 9.23 9.25 -13.52
N PRO A 9 8.17 8.76 -14.19
CA PRO A 9 7.57 9.49 -15.30
C PRO A 9 7.12 10.90 -14.89
N GLU A 10 7.35 11.91 -15.73
CA GLU A 10 6.96 13.30 -15.42
C GLU A 10 5.46 13.43 -15.08
N TYR A 11 4.58 12.57 -15.65
CA TYR A 11 3.15 12.59 -15.33
C TYR A 11 2.83 12.25 -13.87
N VAL A 12 3.63 11.37 -13.22
CA VAL A 12 3.45 11.02 -11.81
C VAL A 12 3.76 12.23 -10.93
N ARG A 13 4.78 13.01 -11.29
CA ARG A 13 5.13 14.25 -10.57
C ARG A 13 4.03 15.28 -10.69
N ALA A 14 3.46 15.45 -11.89
CA ALA A 14 2.34 16.35 -12.12
C ALA A 14 1.09 15.93 -11.32
N LEU A 15 0.82 14.63 -11.22
CA LEU A 15 -0.27 14.10 -10.41
C LEU A 15 -0.06 14.41 -8.92
N LEU A 16 1.13 14.13 -8.39
CA LEU A 16 1.49 14.41 -6.99
C LEU A 16 1.38 15.92 -6.67
N ALA A 17 1.84 16.79 -7.58
CA ALA A 17 1.74 18.24 -7.41
C ALA A 17 0.28 18.74 -7.33
N ARG A 18 -0.66 18.09 -8.04
CA ARG A 18 -2.09 18.42 -7.97
C ARG A 18 -2.78 17.90 -6.73
N LEU A 19 -2.30 16.78 -6.19
CA LEU A 19 -2.81 16.19 -4.94
C LEU A 19 -2.32 16.96 -3.71
N GLY A 20 -1.10 17.51 -3.77
CA GLY A 20 -0.54 18.44 -2.78
C GLY A 20 -0.65 17.91 -1.35
N ASP A 21 -1.02 18.78 -0.42
CA ASP A 21 -1.09 18.50 1.02
C ASP A 21 -2.26 17.59 1.44
N ARG A 22 -3.13 17.19 0.49
CA ARG A 22 -4.26 16.29 0.77
C ARG A 22 -3.85 14.82 0.82
N LEU A 23 -2.61 14.53 0.43
CA LEU A 23 -2.09 13.17 0.31
C LEU A 23 -0.82 13.02 1.16
N ASP A 24 -0.91 12.22 2.22
CA ASP A 24 0.28 11.77 2.95
C ASP A 24 0.96 10.62 2.19
N LEU A 25 2.08 10.94 1.53
CA LEU A 25 2.87 9.98 0.76
C LEU A 25 4.02 9.43 1.60
N ARG A 26 3.89 8.18 2.06
CA ARG A 26 4.94 7.49 2.80
C ARG A 26 5.71 6.52 1.90
N LEU A 27 6.89 6.93 1.45
CA LEU A 27 7.83 6.07 0.73
C LEU A 27 8.62 5.19 1.71
N ASN A 28 9.12 4.05 1.22
CA ASN A 28 9.87 3.07 2.03
C ASN A 28 9.11 2.57 3.28
N ALA A 29 7.78 2.56 3.23
CA ALA A 29 6.92 2.03 4.28
C ALA A 29 6.28 0.70 3.84
N PRO A 30 7.04 -0.40 3.80
CA PRO A 30 6.50 -1.69 3.41
C PRO A 30 5.45 -2.17 4.44
N VAL A 31 4.27 -2.50 3.94
CA VAL A 31 3.22 -3.15 4.74
C VAL A 31 3.57 -4.63 4.87
N GLN A 32 3.64 -5.13 6.10
CA GLN A 32 3.96 -6.52 6.39
C GLN A 32 2.71 -7.38 6.49
N GLN A 33 1.66 -6.86 7.13
CA GLN A 33 0.42 -7.57 7.33
C GLN A 33 -0.77 -6.61 7.29
N VAL A 34 -1.90 -7.09 6.79
CA VAL A 34 -3.18 -6.40 6.79
C VAL A 34 -4.23 -7.28 7.44
N GLU A 35 -4.85 -6.75 8.49
CA GLU A 35 -5.88 -7.43 9.26
C GLU A 35 -7.19 -6.68 9.11
N ARG A 36 -8.24 -7.40 8.72
CA ARG A 36 -9.58 -6.83 8.52
C ARG A 36 -10.43 -7.19 9.73
N HIS A 37 -11.10 -6.20 10.27
CA HIS A 37 -11.98 -6.31 11.42
C HIS A 37 -13.34 -5.67 11.12
N PRO A 38 -14.40 -6.00 11.89
CA PRO A 38 -15.70 -5.34 11.73
C PRO A 38 -15.66 -3.82 11.88
N ALA A 39 -14.70 -3.30 12.67
CA ALA A 39 -14.53 -1.87 12.94
C ALA A 39 -13.57 -1.16 11.97
N GLY A 40 -12.95 -1.86 11.02
CA GLY A 40 -11.99 -1.27 10.08
C GLY A 40 -10.84 -2.20 9.70
N VAL A 41 -9.70 -1.62 9.35
CA VAL A 41 -8.51 -2.32 8.87
C VAL A 41 -7.28 -1.87 9.64
N ILE A 42 -6.50 -2.83 10.11
CA ILE A 42 -5.22 -2.61 10.78
C ILE A 42 -4.09 -3.01 9.83
N LEU A 43 -3.17 -2.08 9.58
CA LEU A 43 -1.93 -2.30 8.83
C LEU A 43 -0.78 -2.46 9.81
N ARG A 44 -0.06 -3.58 9.75
CA ARG A 44 1.23 -3.73 10.43
C ARG A 44 2.35 -3.34 9.48
N LEU A 45 3.12 -2.34 9.87
CA LEU A 45 4.31 -1.85 9.18
C LEU A 45 5.54 -2.14 10.02
N ALA A 46 6.72 -2.04 9.42
CA ALA A 46 7.98 -2.14 10.18
C ALA A 46 8.12 -1.05 11.26
N SER A 47 7.46 0.09 11.07
CA SER A 47 7.49 1.23 11.98
C SER A 47 6.38 1.22 13.05
N GLY A 48 5.49 0.22 13.04
CA GLY A 48 4.37 0.12 13.97
C GLY A 48 3.05 -0.22 13.28
N GLU A 49 1.93 0.09 13.94
CA GLU A 49 0.60 -0.20 13.43
C GLU A 49 -0.13 1.08 13.00
N ALA A 50 -1.00 0.96 11.98
CA ALA A 50 -1.81 2.06 11.48
C ALA A 50 -3.24 1.59 11.21
N HIS A 51 -4.21 2.41 11.60
CA HIS A 51 -5.64 2.07 11.57
C HIS A 51 -6.34 2.89 10.48
N PHE A 52 -7.15 2.22 9.66
CA PHE A 52 -7.90 2.83 8.56
C PHE A 52 -9.30 2.23 8.46
N ASP A 53 -10.26 3.00 7.97
CA ASP A 53 -11.61 2.47 7.70
C ASP A 53 -11.61 1.52 6.50
N GLN A 54 -10.83 1.84 5.46
CA GLN A 54 -10.71 1.07 4.24
C GLN A 54 -9.30 1.11 3.66
N VAL A 55 -8.93 0.04 2.95
CA VAL A 55 -7.61 -0.10 2.29
C VAL A 55 -7.78 -0.61 0.87
N ILE A 56 -7.14 0.08 -0.08
CA ILE A 56 -7.07 -0.31 -1.49
C ILE A 56 -5.65 -0.79 -1.79
N PHE A 57 -5.52 -2.01 -2.31
CA PHE A 57 -4.23 -2.56 -2.74
C PHE A 57 -3.98 -2.23 -4.22
N ALA A 58 -3.00 -1.39 -4.51
CA ALA A 58 -2.53 -1.10 -5.86
C ALA A 58 -1.31 -1.95 -6.24
N CYS A 59 -1.35 -3.26 -5.91
CA CYS A 59 -0.26 -4.21 -6.17
C CYS A 59 -0.77 -5.51 -6.81
N HIS A 60 0.15 -6.41 -7.14
CA HIS A 60 -0.20 -7.73 -7.67
C HIS A 60 -1.08 -8.48 -6.66
N SER A 61 -2.17 -9.11 -7.14
CA SER A 61 -3.13 -9.81 -6.28
C SER A 61 -2.50 -10.89 -5.41
N ALA A 62 -1.47 -11.59 -5.89
CA ALA A 62 -0.72 -12.57 -5.10
C ALA A 62 0.00 -11.92 -3.91
N GLN A 63 0.58 -10.73 -4.11
CA GLN A 63 1.23 -9.98 -3.04
C GLN A 63 0.21 -9.50 -2.00
N ALA A 64 -0.94 -8.98 -2.46
CA ALA A 64 -2.03 -8.57 -1.57
C ALA A 64 -2.55 -9.75 -0.73
N LEU A 65 -2.78 -10.90 -1.37
CA LEU A 65 -3.25 -12.12 -0.70
C LEU A 65 -2.25 -12.64 0.34
N ALA A 66 -0.95 -12.55 0.06
CA ALA A 66 0.09 -12.96 1.00
C ALA A 66 0.18 -12.05 2.24
N MET A 67 -0.22 -10.77 2.13
CA MET A 67 -0.20 -9.82 3.25
C MET A 67 -1.47 -9.89 4.11
N LEU A 68 -2.57 -10.46 3.63
CA LEU A 68 -3.82 -10.55 4.38
C LEU A 68 -3.72 -11.64 5.47
N ALA A 69 -4.08 -11.30 6.71
CA ALA A 69 -4.10 -12.27 7.81
C ALA A 69 -5.13 -13.39 7.61
N ALA A 70 -6.26 -13.10 6.97
CA ALA A 70 -7.32 -14.06 6.65
C ALA A 70 -7.78 -13.88 5.18
N PRO A 71 -7.04 -14.40 4.19
CA PRO A 71 -7.42 -14.30 2.79
C PRO A 71 -8.55 -15.30 2.49
N HIS A 72 -9.72 -14.82 2.07
CA HIS A 72 -10.75 -15.69 1.50
C HIS A 72 -10.56 -15.75 -0.02
N ARG A 73 -10.12 -16.91 -0.53
CA ARG A 73 -10.02 -17.14 -1.98
C ARG A 73 -11.34 -17.74 -2.46
N ARG A 74 -12.16 -16.95 -3.16
CA ARG A 74 -13.31 -17.50 -3.88
C ARG A 74 -12.78 -18.33 -5.06
N ARG A 75 -12.81 -19.65 -4.92
CA ARG A 75 -12.64 -20.56 -6.06
C ARG A 75 -13.98 -20.66 -6.79
N ALA A 76 -13.92 -20.56 -8.11
CA ALA A 76 -14.99 -21.02 -8.99
C ALA A 76 -14.83 -22.53 -9.22
#